data_AF-A0A8S2EF03-F1
#
_entry.id   AF-A0A8S2EF03-F1
#
_cell.length_a   1.000
_cell.length_b   1.000
_cell.length_c   1.000
_cell.angle_alpha   90.00
_cell.angle_beta   90.00
_cell.angle_gamma   90.00
#
_symmetry.space_group_name_H-M   'P 1'
#
loop_
_entity.id
_entity.type
_entity.pdbx_description
1 polymer ?
#
loop_
_entity_poly.entity_id
_entity_poly.type
_entity_poly.pdbx_seq_one_letter_code
_entity_poly.pdbx_strand_id
1 'polypeptide(L)'
;MTMISDSQLTISSTDQSQLSSLLSDFSFFIHQPPDRIDLIDRTCSVCLQLLTRVPSAREAIFDYLNTILNISVHCYIQKEVVVATSVTDLLIQIESKLTSLAKQTNAWANILAQWSIDQLYHMTMRYSTEQSVKDCKTREDRINLWTSCQATMTLIKIASACILNDSVAADNAINKFLEASILSRPAFEWVTVSLSLRCGHLLISRLINLSLEEISQPHYVRNVPRIFAVWSSLEVIAEQEPQLFNQALMEQIQNLLQSTEFSKQTNISALIKMTAVVTDPLCDLVYYSLYKCLNTLTLRKLCAKMKQGMNTEQIDTLAKEFISGLMRIRTDSFHILQFIINLIGADDDVEQQRDTDEIELTLRECCLYVLQQLCDECRFKLRLQKSQQQQQQRTTFPLLSSLRSSFDQMLTVLKITKNTVKIDLLNALCSITALYNGDDIIIKYTKYILTSTQPISVIHDIRLEIEYYYPKCLYNTLDLLFEEKEKDVQLFENLLQLLLIDEKEQSSGPSLTATIWLLIDHFGRLMNDESSYTILLQILKILSIVPCSIKYPQYEQLIHMAAAFADSHLRIIEYLHSLYYISI
;
A
#
# COMPACT_ATOMS: atom_id res chain seq x y z
N MET A 1 33.07 -23.04 -49.15
CA MET A 1 33.78 -24.23 -49.68
C MET A 1 34.25 -25.06 -48.50
N THR A 2 33.40 -25.99 -48.06
CA THR A 2 33.71 -27.15 -47.22
C THR A 2 32.56 -28.12 -47.44
N MET A 3 32.85 -29.21 -48.17
CA MET A 3 31.93 -30.29 -48.46
C MET A 3 31.66 -31.10 -47.18
N ILE A 4 30.39 -31.42 -46.92
CA ILE A 4 30.02 -32.62 -46.17
C ILE A 4 28.95 -33.36 -46.99
N SER A 5 29.38 -34.54 -47.40
CA SER A 5 28.72 -35.68 -48.05
C SER A 5 27.22 -35.85 -47.90
N ASP A 6 26.61 -36.22 -49.03
CA ASP A 6 25.39 -37.02 -49.16
C ASP A 6 25.44 -38.25 -48.24
N SER A 7 24.63 -38.23 -47.17
CA SER A 7 24.25 -39.43 -46.43
C SER A 7 22.73 -39.57 -46.50
N GLN A 8 22.34 -40.64 -47.19
CA GLN A 8 21.02 -41.19 -47.38
C GLN A 8 20.07 -41.00 -46.17
N LEU A 9 19.08 -40.14 -46.34
CA LEU A 9 17.85 -40.15 -45.55
C LEU A 9 16.97 -41.29 -46.09
N THR A 10 17.11 -42.49 -45.54
CA THR A 10 16.08 -43.53 -45.66
C THR A 10 14.84 -43.04 -44.92
N ILE A 11 13.90 -42.46 -45.67
CA ILE A 11 12.55 -42.14 -45.24
C ILE A 11 11.92 -43.44 -44.71
N SER A 12 11.47 -43.44 -43.46
CA SER A 12 10.82 -44.59 -42.85
C SER A 12 9.52 -44.92 -43.62
N SER A 13 9.16 -46.20 -43.74
CA SER A 13 7.94 -46.64 -44.48
C SER A 13 6.64 -46.04 -43.91
N THR A 14 6.66 -45.58 -42.66
CA THR A 14 5.61 -44.82 -41.99
C THR A 14 5.45 -43.37 -42.49
N ASP A 15 6.53 -42.73 -42.94
CA ASP A 15 6.48 -41.37 -43.49
C ASP A 15 5.97 -41.35 -44.94
N GLN A 16 6.23 -42.41 -45.71
CA GLN A 16 5.74 -42.55 -47.09
C GLN A 16 4.22 -42.76 -47.18
N SER A 17 3.63 -43.55 -46.28
CA SER A 17 2.18 -43.74 -46.24
C SER A 17 1.43 -42.46 -45.84
N GLN A 18 1.99 -41.68 -44.92
CA GLN A 18 1.41 -40.40 -44.48
C GLN A 18 1.64 -39.23 -45.47
N LEU A 19 2.69 -39.31 -46.31
CA LEU A 19 2.87 -38.41 -47.46
C LEU A 19 1.91 -38.75 -48.59
N SER A 20 1.65 -40.04 -48.83
CA SER A 20 0.65 -40.47 -49.80
C SER A 20 -0.78 -40.07 -49.40
N SER A 21 -1.09 -40.05 -48.09
CA SER A 21 -2.39 -39.54 -47.61
C SER A 21 -2.51 -38.02 -47.75
N LEU A 22 -1.44 -37.26 -47.49
CA LEU A 22 -1.43 -35.82 -47.73
C LEU A 22 -1.58 -35.48 -49.22
N LEU A 23 -0.92 -36.24 -50.10
CA LEU A 23 -1.05 -36.07 -51.55
C LEU A 23 -2.40 -36.54 -52.07
N SER A 24 -3.03 -37.56 -51.47
CA SER A 24 -4.41 -37.92 -51.79
C SER A 24 -5.39 -36.84 -51.35
N ASP A 25 -5.17 -36.21 -50.20
CA ASP A 25 -6.03 -35.12 -49.70
C ASP A 25 -5.86 -33.86 -50.55
N PHE A 26 -4.62 -33.54 -50.97
CA PHE A 26 -4.33 -32.44 -51.91
C PHE A 26 -4.88 -32.71 -53.33
N SER A 27 -4.81 -33.94 -53.83
CA SER A 27 -5.37 -34.26 -55.16
C SER A 27 -6.90 -34.29 -55.14
N PHE A 28 -7.50 -34.72 -54.03
CA PHE A 28 -8.94 -34.65 -53.81
C PHE A 28 -9.44 -33.19 -53.70
N PHE A 29 -8.65 -32.30 -53.07
CA PHE A 29 -8.89 -30.85 -53.01
C PHE A 29 -8.94 -30.17 -54.39
N ILE A 30 -8.15 -30.65 -55.35
CA ILE A 30 -8.14 -30.12 -56.73
C ILE A 30 -9.35 -30.60 -57.55
N HIS A 31 -10.01 -31.70 -57.16
CA HIS A 31 -10.95 -32.44 -58.02
C HIS A 31 -12.42 -32.43 -57.58
N GLN A 32 -12.80 -31.83 -56.44
CA GLN A 32 -14.21 -31.66 -56.06
C GLN A 32 -14.51 -30.22 -55.65
N PRO A 33 -15.68 -29.64 -56.01
CA PRO A 33 -16.16 -28.39 -55.42
C PRO A 33 -16.95 -28.73 -54.14
N PRO A 34 -16.41 -28.51 -52.93
CA PRO A 34 -17.19 -28.68 -51.71
C PRO A 34 -18.06 -27.42 -51.51
N ASP A 35 -19.10 -27.53 -50.70
CA ASP A 35 -19.73 -26.35 -50.13
C ASP A 35 -18.66 -25.48 -49.45
N ARG A 36 -18.80 -24.14 -49.52
CA ARG A 36 -17.76 -23.19 -49.05
C ARG A 36 -17.29 -23.46 -47.61
N ILE A 37 -18.14 -24.05 -46.77
CA ILE A 37 -17.85 -24.35 -45.36
C ILE A 37 -16.98 -25.61 -45.22
N ASP A 38 -17.33 -26.71 -45.90
CA ASP A 38 -16.52 -27.94 -45.92
C ASP A 38 -15.12 -27.73 -46.49
N LEU A 39 -14.97 -26.79 -47.44
CA LEU A 39 -13.69 -26.43 -48.02
C LEU A 39 -12.78 -25.75 -46.98
N ILE A 40 -13.31 -24.82 -46.16
CA ILE A 40 -12.53 -24.12 -45.13
C ILE A 40 -12.08 -25.11 -44.05
N ASP A 41 -12.97 -26.01 -43.63
CA ASP A 41 -12.69 -27.05 -42.62
C ASP A 41 -11.56 -27.98 -43.06
N ARG A 42 -11.66 -28.51 -44.27
CA ARG A 42 -10.63 -29.40 -44.84
C ARG A 42 -9.29 -28.69 -45.05
N THR A 43 -9.33 -27.44 -45.54
CA THR A 43 -8.12 -26.62 -45.72
C THR A 43 -7.44 -26.36 -44.38
N CYS A 44 -8.21 -26.03 -43.34
CA CYS A 44 -7.68 -25.80 -42.00
C CYS A 44 -7.01 -27.07 -41.43
N SER A 45 -7.63 -28.24 -41.59
CA SER A 45 -7.05 -29.52 -41.16
C SER A 45 -5.72 -29.81 -41.86
N VAL A 46 -5.64 -29.62 -43.18
CA VAL A 46 -4.41 -29.81 -43.96
C VAL A 46 -3.33 -28.79 -43.54
N CYS A 47 -3.67 -27.52 -43.38
CA CYS A 47 -2.75 -26.49 -42.89
C CYS A 47 -2.17 -26.84 -41.52
N LEU A 48 -3.01 -27.30 -40.59
CA LEU A 48 -2.59 -27.71 -39.25
C LEU A 48 -1.67 -28.95 -39.26
N GLN A 49 -1.83 -29.86 -40.22
CA GLN A 49 -0.92 -31.00 -40.42
C GLN A 49 0.41 -30.57 -41.06
N LEU A 50 0.37 -29.61 -42.00
CA LEU A 50 1.57 -29.08 -42.64
C LEU A 50 2.43 -28.26 -41.66
N LEU A 51 1.81 -27.60 -40.69
CA LEU A 51 2.48 -26.76 -39.69
C LEU A 51 3.61 -27.51 -38.95
N THR A 52 3.41 -28.81 -38.69
CA THR A 52 4.41 -29.65 -38.00
C THR A 52 5.47 -30.22 -38.93
N ARG A 53 5.12 -30.44 -40.21
CA ARG A 53 5.95 -31.19 -41.17
C ARG A 53 6.80 -30.31 -42.07
N VAL A 54 6.38 -29.07 -42.34
CA VAL A 54 7.04 -28.20 -43.32
C VAL A 54 7.38 -26.84 -42.67
N PRO A 55 8.63 -26.64 -42.21
CA PRO A 55 9.04 -25.38 -41.59
C PRO A 55 8.82 -24.15 -42.49
N SER A 56 9.09 -24.28 -43.79
CA SER A 56 8.96 -23.18 -44.76
C SER A 56 7.52 -22.73 -45.01
N ALA A 57 6.52 -23.53 -44.61
CA ALA A 57 5.11 -23.18 -44.78
C ALA A 57 4.49 -22.50 -43.54
N ARG A 58 5.23 -22.42 -42.42
CA ARG A 58 4.69 -21.99 -41.13
C ARG A 58 4.15 -20.57 -41.15
N GLU A 59 4.87 -19.63 -41.76
CA GLU A 59 4.44 -18.23 -41.88
C GLU A 59 3.12 -18.11 -42.65
N ALA A 60 3.05 -18.72 -43.84
CA ALA A 60 1.84 -18.73 -44.65
C ALA A 60 0.64 -19.38 -43.93
N ILE A 61 0.88 -20.42 -43.14
CA ILE A 61 -0.17 -21.07 -42.33
C ILE A 61 -0.63 -20.13 -41.22
N PHE A 62 0.28 -19.43 -40.53
CA PHE A 62 -0.09 -18.45 -39.50
C PHE A 62 -0.89 -17.28 -40.09
N ASP A 63 -0.55 -16.81 -41.29
CA ASP A 63 -1.32 -15.79 -42.00
C ASP A 63 -2.73 -16.27 -42.38
N TYR A 64 -2.84 -17.53 -42.82
CA TYR A 64 -4.13 -18.15 -43.11
C TYR A 64 -5.00 -18.27 -41.84
N LEU A 65 -4.42 -18.78 -40.74
CA LEU A 65 -5.10 -18.87 -39.45
C LEU A 65 -5.52 -17.49 -38.92
N ASN A 66 -4.66 -16.48 -39.10
CA ASN A 66 -4.99 -15.10 -38.76
C ASN A 66 -6.17 -14.57 -39.60
N THR A 67 -6.24 -14.93 -40.87
CA THR A 67 -7.36 -14.55 -41.74
C THR A 67 -8.68 -15.16 -41.23
N ILE A 68 -8.68 -16.44 -40.85
CA ILE A 68 -9.86 -17.10 -40.26
C ILE A 68 -10.28 -16.40 -38.97
N LEU A 69 -9.33 -16.15 -38.05
CA LEU A 69 -9.62 -15.49 -36.78
C LEU A 69 -10.17 -14.07 -36.99
N ASN A 70 -9.58 -13.30 -37.92
CA ASN A 70 -10.05 -11.95 -38.24
C ASN A 70 -11.46 -11.94 -38.81
N ILE A 71 -11.80 -12.89 -39.69
CA ILE A 71 -13.16 -13.02 -40.24
C ILE A 71 -14.14 -13.30 -39.09
N SER A 72 -13.79 -14.21 -38.18
CA SER A 72 -14.64 -14.53 -37.03
C SER A 72 -14.86 -13.31 -36.11
N VAL A 73 -13.80 -12.56 -35.80
CA VAL A 73 -13.92 -11.33 -35.01
C VAL A 73 -14.74 -10.27 -35.76
N HIS A 74 -14.53 -10.10 -37.06
CA HIS A 74 -15.29 -9.15 -37.87
C HIS A 74 -16.80 -9.45 -37.84
N CYS A 75 -17.18 -10.70 -38.14
CA CYS A 75 -18.58 -11.13 -38.12
C CYS A 75 -19.19 -10.96 -36.72
N TYR A 76 -18.43 -11.24 -35.66
CA TYR A 76 -18.88 -11.03 -34.28
C TYR A 76 -19.14 -9.53 -33.99
N ILE A 77 -18.21 -8.65 -34.35
CA ILE A 77 -18.30 -7.20 -34.11
C ILE A 77 -19.42 -6.55 -34.94
N GLN A 78 -19.68 -7.05 -36.15
CA GLN A 78 -20.78 -6.65 -37.02
C GLN A 78 -22.12 -7.33 -36.66
N LYS A 79 -22.14 -8.24 -35.67
CA LYS A 79 -23.31 -9.03 -35.23
C LYS A 79 -23.93 -9.91 -36.32
N GLU A 80 -23.11 -10.46 -37.21
CA GLU A 80 -23.51 -11.40 -38.26
C GLU A 80 -23.61 -12.83 -37.69
N VAL A 81 -24.85 -13.28 -37.38
CA VAL A 81 -25.11 -14.54 -36.65
C VAL A 81 -24.83 -15.81 -37.48
N VAL A 82 -24.97 -15.76 -38.80
CA VAL A 82 -25.01 -16.96 -39.66
C VAL A 82 -23.63 -17.57 -39.91
N VAL A 83 -22.55 -16.76 -39.89
CA VAL A 83 -21.18 -17.23 -40.10
C VAL A 83 -20.52 -17.64 -38.77
N ALA A 84 -21.04 -17.14 -37.65
CA ALA A 84 -20.45 -17.38 -36.33
C ALA A 84 -20.52 -18.85 -35.88
N THR A 85 -21.59 -19.57 -36.23
CA THR A 85 -21.79 -20.98 -35.81
C THR A 85 -21.04 -22.01 -36.65
N SER A 86 -20.64 -21.69 -37.88
CA SER A 86 -19.83 -22.61 -38.71
C SER A 86 -18.34 -22.54 -38.37
N VAL A 87 -17.86 -21.36 -37.96
CA VAL A 87 -16.44 -21.14 -37.64
C VAL A 87 -16.08 -21.58 -36.22
N THR A 88 -17.04 -21.80 -35.33
CA THR A 88 -16.79 -22.21 -33.93
C THR A 88 -16.08 -23.56 -33.82
N ASP A 89 -16.48 -24.56 -34.61
CA ASP A 89 -15.87 -25.89 -34.56
C ASP A 89 -14.42 -25.86 -35.06
N LEU A 90 -14.14 -25.01 -36.05
CA LEU A 90 -12.78 -24.75 -36.52
C LEU A 90 -11.90 -24.11 -35.44
N LEU A 91 -12.42 -23.11 -34.73
CA LEU A 91 -11.68 -22.44 -33.66
C LEU A 91 -11.30 -23.42 -32.55
N ILE A 92 -12.18 -24.37 -32.21
CA ILE A 92 -11.90 -25.43 -31.24
C ILE A 92 -10.79 -26.36 -31.77
N GLN A 93 -10.81 -26.74 -33.05
CA GLN A 93 -9.76 -27.55 -33.66
C GLN A 93 -8.40 -26.83 -33.67
N ILE A 94 -8.39 -25.54 -34.02
CA ILE A 94 -7.19 -24.69 -34.00
C ILE A 94 -6.64 -24.60 -32.58
N GLU A 95 -7.49 -24.30 -31.59
CA GLU A 95 -7.13 -24.24 -30.17
C GLU A 95 -6.47 -25.54 -29.71
N SER A 96 -7.14 -26.67 -29.93
CA SER A 96 -6.66 -27.99 -29.51
C SER A 96 -5.32 -28.33 -30.15
N LYS A 97 -5.18 -28.11 -31.46
CA LYS A 97 -3.95 -28.44 -32.17
C LYS A 97 -2.79 -27.54 -31.75
N LEU A 98 -2.97 -26.23 -31.70
CA LEU A 98 -1.90 -25.30 -31.34
C LEU A 98 -1.47 -25.46 -29.87
N THR A 99 -2.42 -25.67 -28.95
CA THR A 99 -2.08 -25.96 -27.55
C THR A 99 -1.35 -27.30 -27.41
N SER A 100 -1.68 -28.31 -28.21
CA SER A 100 -0.92 -29.57 -28.24
C SER A 100 0.52 -29.38 -28.73
N LEU A 101 0.75 -28.48 -29.70
CA LEU A 101 2.09 -28.17 -30.21
C LEU A 101 2.92 -27.38 -29.21
N ALA A 102 2.31 -26.43 -28.50
CA ALA A 102 2.97 -25.70 -27.42
C ALA A 102 3.52 -26.65 -26.34
N LYS A 103 2.84 -27.79 -26.10
CA LYS A 103 3.29 -28.83 -25.14
C LYS A 103 4.43 -29.70 -25.65
N GLN A 104 4.66 -29.79 -26.96
CA GLN A 104 5.66 -30.69 -27.53
C GLN A 104 7.09 -30.15 -27.42
N THR A 105 7.29 -28.84 -27.66
CA THR A 105 8.62 -28.22 -27.58
C THR A 105 8.53 -26.76 -27.12
N ASN A 106 9.51 -26.31 -26.35
CA ASN A 106 9.58 -24.93 -25.85
C ASN A 106 9.69 -23.90 -26.99
N ALA A 107 10.29 -24.28 -28.12
CA ALA A 107 10.36 -23.43 -29.32
C ALA A 107 8.96 -23.10 -29.87
N TRP A 108 8.07 -24.10 -29.93
CA TRP A 108 6.67 -23.88 -30.32
C TRP A 108 5.91 -23.05 -29.29
N ALA A 109 6.10 -23.30 -27.99
CA ALA A 109 5.48 -22.49 -26.95
C ALA A 109 5.84 -21.00 -27.09
N ASN A 110 7.12 -20.69 -27.33
CA ASN A 110 7.57 -19.32 -27.51
C ASN A 110 6.97 -18.65 -28.76
N ILE A 111 7.04 -19.32 -29.92
CA ILE A 111 6.49 -18.80 -31.18
C ILE A 111 4.98 -18.56 -31.05
N LEU A 112 4.24 -19.53 -30.50
CA LEU A 112 2.79 -19.45 -30.36
C LEU A 112 2.36 -18.41 -29.34
N ALA A 113 3.11 -18.22 -28.26
CA ALA A 113 2.81 -17.19 -27.27
C ALA A 113 2.95 -15.78 -27.87
N GLN A 114 4.07 -15.50 -28.55
CA GLN A 114 4.30 -14.22 -29.23
C GLN A 114 3.25 -13.98 -30.31
N TRP A 115 3.05 -14.95 -31.21
CA TRP A 115 2.06 -14.86 -32.28
C TRP A 115 0.66 -14.58 -31.73
N SER A 116 0.24 -15.28 -30.66
CA SER A 116 -1.11 -15.09 -30.09
C SER A 116 -1.30 -13.68 -29.53
N ILE A 117 -0.30 -13.15 -28.84
CA ILE A 117 -0.35 -11.80 -28.25
C ILE A 117 -0.33 -10.73 -29.34
N ASP A 118 0.50 -10.90 -30.38
CA ASP A 118 0.54 -9.99 -31.52
C ASP A 118 -0.80 -9.98 -32.26
N GLN A 119 -1.43 -11.13 -32.47
CA GLN A 119 -2.76 -11.19 -33.10
C GLN A 119 -3.83 -10.51 -32.25
N LEU A 120 -3.82 -10.73 -30.93
CA LEU A 120 -4.71 -10.04 -30.00
C LEU A 120 -4.53 -8.51 -30.10
N TYR A 121 -3.28 -8.04 -30.15
CA TYR A 121 -2.96 -6.62 -30.29
C TYR A 121 -3.48 -6.06 -31.61
N HIS A 122 -3.16 -6.71 -32.74
CA HIS A 122 -3.59 -6.27 -34.06
C HIS A 122 -5.10 -6.25 -34.21
N MET A 123 -5.81 -7.26 -33.70
CA MET A 123 -7.28 -7.31 -33.71
C MET A 123 -7.88 -6.20 -32.86
N THR A 124 -7.35 -6.00 -31.64
CA THR A 124 -7.81 -4.94 -30.75
C THR A 124 -7.65 -3.57 -31.42
N MET A 125 -6.47 -3.29 -32.00
CA MET A 125 -6.20 -2.02 -32.66
C MET A 125 -7.09 -1.81 -33.89
N ARG A 126 -7.22 -2.84 -34.74
CA ARG A 126 -8.00 -2.78 -35.98
C ARG A 126 -9.46 -2.45 -35.74
N TYR A 127 -10.08 -3.06 -34.72
CA TYR A 127 -11.51 -2.86 -34.46
C TYR A 127 -11.81 -1.85 -33.36
N SER A 128 -10.80 -1.31 -32.67
CA SER A 128 -10.98 -0.29 -31.60
C SER A 128 -11.77 0.94 -32.05
N THR A 129 -11.73 1.27 -33.35
CA THR A 129 -12.42 2.43 -33.93
C THR A 129 -13.81 2.13 -34.48
N GLU A 130 -14.23 0.86 -34.49
CA GLU A 130 -15.56 0.45 -34.96
C GLU A 130 -16.66 0.96 -34.02
N GLN A 131 -17.83 1.25 -34.58
CA GLN A 131 -18.93 1.87 -33.83
C GLN A 131 -19.40 0.98 -32.67
N SER A 132 -19.48 -0.33 -32.87
CA SER A 132 -19.89 -1.28 -31.82
C SER A 132 -18.90 -1.33 -30.65
N VAL A 133 -17.61 -1.05 -30.87
CA VAL A 133 -16.61 -0.94 -29.81
C VAL A 133 -16.65 0.44 -29.15
N LYS A 134 -16.95 1.51 -29.91
CA LYS A 134 -17.16 2.87 -29.38
C LYS A 134 -18.40 2.99 -28.51
N ASP A 135 -19.43 2.17 -28.77
CA ASP A 135 -20.65 2.15 -27.98
C ASP A 135 -20.42 1.56 -26.56
N CYS A 136 -19.32 0.83 -26.33
CA CYS A 136 -18.88 0.35 -25.02
C CYS A 136 -18.30 1.48 -24.17
N LYS A 137 -19.16 2.14 -23.39
CA LYS A 137 -18.80 3.30 -22.55
C LYS A 137 -17.94 2.91 -21.36
N THR A 138 -18.19 1.74 -20.75
CA THR A 138 -17.44 1.30 -19.56
C THR A 138 -16.31 0.32 -19.91
N ARG A 139 -15.35 0.17 -19.00
CA ARG A 139 -14.29 -0.84 -19.12
C ARG A 139 -14.88 -2.25 -19.14
N GLU A 140 -15.88 -2.51 -18.31
CA GLU A 140 -16.57 -3.79 -18.22
C GLU A 140 -17.26 -4.16 -19.53
N ASP A 141 -17.94 -3.20 -20.18
CA ASP A 141 -18.57 -3.43 -21.49
C ASP A 141 -17.54 -3.87 -22.54
N ARG A 142 -16.37 -3.22 -22.56
CA ARG A 142 -15.28 -3.56 -23.49
C ARG A 142 -14.71 -4.94 -23.19
N ILE A 143 -14.47 -5.26 -21.91
CA ILE A 143 -14.01 -6.59 -21.50
C ILE A 143 -15.02 -7.64 -21.95
N ASN A 144 -16.30 -7.45 -21.64
CA ASN A 144 -17.38 -8.38 -21.98
C ASN A 144 -17.51 -8.59 -23.49
N LEU A 145 -17.37 -7.53 -24.30
CA LEU A 145 -17.38 -7.64 -25.75
C LEU A 145 -16.27 -8.58 -26.26
N TRP A 146 -15.04 -8.36 -25.81
CA TRP A 146 -13.89 -9.13 -26.28
C TRP A 146 -13.86 -10.55 -25.71
N THR A 147 -14.29 -10.76 -24.47
CA THR A 147 -14.34 -12.09 -23.85
C THR A 147 -15.50 -12.95 -24.34
N SER A 148 -16.54 -12.33 -24.90
CA SER A 148 -17.68 -13.04 -25.52
C SER A 148 -17.40 -13.50 -26.95
N CYS A 149 -16.31 -13.01 -27.58
CA CYS A 149 -15.90 -13.46 -28.90
C CYS A 149 -15.07 -14.75 -28.81
N GLN A 150 -15.50 -15.83 -29.47
CA GLN A 150 -14.82 -17.11 -29.39
C GLN A 150 -13.39 -17.06 -29.97
N ALA A 151 -13.16 -16.30 -31.05
CA ALA A 151 -11.86 -16.23 -31.72
C ALA A 151 -10.78 -15.59 -30.84
N THR A 152 -11.10 -14.48 -30.18
CA THR A 152 -10.21 -13.85 -29.20
C THR A 152 -9.98 -14.75 -28.00
N MET A 153 -11.01 -15.45 -27.52
CA MET A 153 -10.85 -16.41 -26.43
C MET A 153 -9.98 -17.61 -26.80
N THR A 154 -10.04 -18.10 -28.05
CA THR A 154 -9.12 -19.12 -28.57
C THR A 154 -7.67 -18.65 -28.50
N LEU A 155 -7.38 -17.42 -28.92
CA LEU A 155 -6.03 -16.84 -28.83
C LEU A 155 -5.56 -16.69 -27.37
N ILE A 156 -6.41 -16.20 -26.48
CA ILE A 156 -6.11 -16.11 -25.04
C ILE A 156 -5.78 -17.49 -24.46
N LYS A 157 -6.54 -18.52 -24.82
CA LYS A 157 -6.29 -19.89 -24.35
C LYS A 157 -4.95 -20.42 -24.85
N ILE A 158 -4.61 -20.21 -26.13
CA ILE A 158 -3.32 -20.60 -26.68
C ILE A 158 -2.18 -19.88 -25.94
N ALA A 159 -2.28 -18.56 -25.78
CA ALA A 159 -1.30 -17.77 -25.04
C ALA A 159 -1.14 -18.26 -23.59
N SER A 160 -2.24 -18.46 -22.87
CA SER A 160 -2.22 -18.95 -21.49
C SER A 160 -1.61 -20.35 -21.36
N ALA A 161 -1.90 -21.25 -22.31
CA ALA A 161 -1.32 -22.59 -22.33
C ALA A 161 0.20 -22.55 -22.55
N CYS A 162 0.68 -21.63 -23.40
CA CYS A 162 2.12 -21.44 -23.60
C CYS A 162 2.79 -20.86 -22.36
N ILE A 163 2.17 -19.85 -21.72
CA ILE A 163 2.67 -19.22 -20.50
C ILE A 163 2.78 -20.21 -19.34
N LEU A 164 1.81 -21.12 -19.21
CA LEU A 164 1.81 -22.14 -18.16
C LEU A 164 2.81 -23.27 -18.40
N ASN A 165 3.25 -23.50 -19.64
CA ASN A 165 4.03 -24.67 -20.01
C ASN A 165 5.56 -24.45 -19.94
N ASP A 166 6.05 -23.27 -20.30
CA ASP A 166 7.48 -22.99 -20.37
C ASP A 166 7.84 -21.61 -19.83
N SER A 167 8.94 -21.53 -19.07
CA SER A 167 9.33 -20.28 -18.43
C SER A 167 9.85 -19.26 -19.42
N VAL A 168 10.65 -19.67 -20.39
CA VAL A 168 11.21 -18.75 -21.39
C VAL A 168 10.11 -18.20 -22.30
N ALA A 169 9.18 -19.06 -22.73
CA ALA A 169 8.01 -18.65 -23.50
C ALA A 169 7.17 -17.62 -22.73
N ALA A 170 6.96 -17.83 -21.43
CA ALA A 170 6.20 -16.89 -20.61
C ALA A 170 6.89 -15.52 -20.46
N ASP A 171 8.22 -15.45 -20.32
CA ASP A 171 8.92 -14.16 -20.23
C ASP A 171 8.85 -13.39 -21.55
N ASN A 172 9.04 -14.08 -22.67
CA ASN A 172 8.91 -13.49 -24.00
C ASN A 172 7.48 -13.04 -24.30
N ALA A 173 6.49 -13.83 -23.88
CA ALA A 173 5.08 -13.50 -24.01
C ALA A 173 4.73 -12.25 -23.20
N ILE A 174 5.16 -12.18 -21.93
CA ILE A 174 4.90 -11.03 -21.08
C ILE A 174 5.60 -9.78 -21.62
N ASN A 175 6.82 -9.89 -22.13
CA ASN A 175 7.50 -8.76 -22.78
C ASN A 175 6.73 -8.23 -23.99
N LYS A 176 6.25 -9.12 -24.86
CA LYS A 176 5.39 -8.74 -25.99
C LYS A 176 4.07 -8.14 -25.56
N PHE A 177 3.45 -8.72 -24.53
CA PHE A 177 2.23 -8.19 -23.93
C PHE A 177 2.44 -6.77 -23.38
N LEU A 178 3.58 -6.52 -22.73
CA LEU A 178 3.93 -5.20 -22.20
C LEU A 178 4.16 -4.19 -23.32
N GLU A 179 4.91 -4.55 -24.37
CA GLU A 179 5.07 -3.72 -25.58
C GLU A 179 3.70 -3.34 -26.18
N ALA A 180 2.81 -4.32 -26.36
CA ALA A 180 1.46 -4.11 -26.84
C ALA A 180 0.66 -3.17 -25.92
N SER A 181 0.74 -3.38 -24.60
CA SER A 181 0.02 -2.58 -23.60
C SER A 181 0.47 -1.11 -23.56
N ILE A 182 1.75 -0.83 -23.81
CA ILE A 182 2.28 0.53 -23.88
C ILE A 182 1.67 1.28 -25.08
N LEU A 183 1.50 0.59 -26.21
CA LEU A 183 1.04 1.20 -27.46
C LEU A 183 -0.48 1.34 -27.58
N SER A 184 -1.24 0.50 -26.87
CA SER A 184 -2.69 0.36 -27.10
C SER A 184 -3.58 0.50 -25.86
N ARG A 185 -3.05 0.99 -24.73
CA ARG A 185 -3.92 1.37 -23.60
C ARG A 185 -4.85 2.54 -23.97
N PRO A 186 -6.12 2.53 -23.52
CA PRO A 186 -6.79 1.54 -22.65
C PRO A 186 -7.43 0.35 -23.41
N ALA A 187 -7.36 0.31 -24.75
CA ALA A 187 -8.08 -0.66 -25.57
C ALA A 187 -7.64 -2.12 -25.33
N PHE A 188 -6.42 -2.35 -24.85
CA PHE A 188 -5.84 -3.69 -24.63
C PHE A 188 -5.93 -4.20 -23.18
N GLU A 189 -6.57 -3.46 -22.27
CA GLU A 189 -6.71 -3.85 -20.86
C GLU A 189 -7.46 -5.17 -20.67
N TRP A 190 -8.41 -5.49 -21.55
CA TRP A 190 -9.19 -6.73 -21.47
C TRP A 190 -8.32 -8.00 -21.59
N VAL A 191 -7.19 -7.93 -22.31
CA VAL A 191 -6.24 -9.04 -22.41
C VAL A 191 -5.58 -9.29 -21.06
N THR A 192 -5.27 -8.23 -20.31
CA THR A 192 -4.74 -8.33 -18.94
C THR A 192 -5.70 -9.12 -18.05
N VAL A 193 -6.98 -8.73 -18.04
CA VAL A 193 -8.04 -9.40 -17.26
C VAL A 193 -8.22 -10.85 -17.70
N SER A 194 -8.24 -11.11 -19.00
CA SER A 194 -8.46 -12.45 -19.54
C SER A 194 -7.30 -13.40 -19.27
N LEU A 195 -6.06 -12.88 -19.28
CA LEU A 195 -4.87 -13.66 -18.92
C LEU A 195 -4.78 -13.89 -17.41
N SER A 196 -5.12 -12.89 -16.57
CA SER A 196 -5.07 -13.05 -15.11
C SER A 196 -6.01 -14.14 -14.61
N LEU A 197 -7.22 -14.24 -15.17
CA LEU A 197 -8.16 -15.31 -14.83
C LEU A 197 -7.64 -16.73 -15.14
N ARG A 198 -6.66 -16.87 -16.07
CA ARG A 198 -6.14 -18.17 -16.52
C ARG A 198 -4.76 -18.51 -15.96
N CYS A 199 -3.93 -17.51 -15.73
CA CYS A 199 -2.55 -17.68 -15.29
C CYS A 199 -2.12 -16.64 -14.24
N GLY A 200 -3.09 -16.15 -13.45
CA GLY A 200 -2.94 -14.99 -12.56
C GLY A 200 -1.73 -15.03 -11.66
N HIS A 201 -1.53 -16.10 -10.90
CA HIS A 201 -0.38 -16.22 -10.01
C HIS A 201 0.97 -16.07 -10.74
N LEU A 202 1.11 -16.74 -11.88
CA LEU A 202 2.34 -16.78 -12.67
C LEU A 202 2.58 -15.45 -13.41
N LEU A 203 1.49 -14.82 -13.89
CA LEU A 203 1.51 -13.50 -14.51
C LEU A 203 1.89 -12.42 -13.50
N ILE A 204 1.27 -12.39 -12.33
CA ILE A 204 1.54 -11.42 -11.25
C ILE A 204 2.98 -11.54 -10.77
N SER A 205 3.42 -12.77 -10.46
CA SER A 205 4.79 -13.06 -10.02
C SER A 205 5.84 -12.51 -11.00
N ARG A 206 5.64 -12.74 -12.29
CA ARG A 206 6.58 -12.28 -13.33
C ARG A 206 6.50 -10.79 -13.60
N LEU A 207 5.31 -10.20 -13.61
CA LEU A 207 5.15 -8.76 -13.73
C LEU A 207 5.85 -8.04 -12.56
N ILE A 208 5.73 -8.56 -11.33
CA ILE A 208 6.47 -8.05 -10.17
C ILE A 208 7.98 -8.19 -10.41
N ASN A 209 8.48 -9.37 -10.77
CA ASN A 209 9.92 -9.56 -11.01
C ASN A 209 10.48 -8.66 -12.12
N LEU A 210 9.75 -8.51 -13.24
CA LEU A 210 10.11 -7.57 -14.30
C LEU A 210 10.14 -6.13 -13.80
N SER A 211 9.16 -5.69 -13.00
CA SER A 211 9.18 -4.34 -12.43
C SER A 211 10.39 -4.11 -11.52
N LEU A 212 10.79 -5.12 -10.76
CA LEU A 212 11.94 -5.05 -9.87
C LEU A 212 13.26 -5.00 -10.64
N GLU A 213 13.38 -5.79 -11.72
CA GLU A 213 14.54 -5.77 -12.60
C GLU A 213 14.68 -4.41 -13.30
N GLU A 214 13.58 -3.86 -13.80
CA GLU A 214 13.55 -2.56 -14.48
C GLU A 214 13.92 -1.39 -13.55
N ILE A 215 13.44 -1.43 -12.30
CA ILE A 215 13.74 -0.38 -11.30
C ILE A 215 15.14 -0.54 -10.72
N SER A 216 15.69 -1.76 -10.69
CA SER A 216 17.06 -2.02 -10.26
C SER A 216 18.11 -1.43 -11.21
N GLN A 217 17.75 -1.10 -12.46
CA GLN A 217 18.68 -0.51 -13.42
C GLN A 217 19.02 0.95 -13.09
N PRO A 218 20.28 1.39 -13.22
CA PRO A 218 20.72 2.76 -12.88
C PRO A 218 20.08 3.86 -13.74
N HIS A 219 19.37 3.51 -14.81
CA HIS A 219 18.67 4.42 -15.71
C HIS A 219 17.17 4.11 -15.84
N TYR A 220 16.53 3.62 -14.76
CA TYR A 220 15.11 3.24 -14.75
C TYR A 220 14.16 4.34 -15.24
N VAL A 221 14.55 5.62 -15.18
CA VAL A 221 13.78 6.77 -15.69
C VAL A 221 13.41 6.59 -17.18
N ARG A 222 14.26 5.94 -17.98
CA ARG A 222 13.95 5.64 -19.39
C ARG A 222 12.89 4.55 -19.54
N ASN A 223 12.75 3.70 -18.54
CA ASN A 223 11.84 2.55 -18.54
C ASN A 223 10.52 2.88 -17.83
N VAL A 224 10.30 4.14 -17.42
CA VAL A 224 9.06 4.61 -16.77
C VAL A 224 7.80 4.23 -17.55
N PRO A 225 7.72 4.34 -18.90
CA PRO A 225 6.52 3.91 -19.63
C PRO A 225 6.23 2.41 -19.47
N ARG A 226 7.28 1.59 -19.42
CA ARG A 226 7.17 0.14 -19.23
C ARG A 226 6.82 -0.21 -17.78
N ILE A 227 7.44 0.46 -16.81
CA ILE A 227 7.12 0.32 -15.38
C ILE A 227 5.65 0.71 -15.14
N PHE A 228 5.21 1.86 -15.66
CA PHE A 228 3.82 2.29 -15.59
C PHE A 228 2.88 1.28 -16.25
N ALA A 229 3.32 0.67 -17.35
CA ALA A 229 2.54 -0.35 -18.02
C ALA A 229 2.37 -1.63 -17.17
N VAL A 230 3.44 -2.10 -16.55
CA VAL A 230 3.37 -3.21 -15.60
C VAL A 230 2.41 -2.88 -14.46
N TRP A 231 2.51 -1.69 -13.89
CA TRP A 231 1.70 -1.29 -12.74
C TRP A 231 0.23 -1.12 -13.04
N SER A 232 -0.12 -0.46 -14.14
CA SER A 232 -1.52 -0.35 -14.56
C SER A 232 -2.11 -1.74 -14.86
N SER A 233 -1.33 -2.67 -15.41
CA SER A 233 -1.77 -4.06 -15.55
C SER A 233 -1.96 -4.75 -14.20
N LEU A 234 -1.06 -4.54 -13.23
CA LEU A 234 -1.20 -5.07 -11.87
C LEU A 234 -2.39 -4.45 -11.12
N GLU A 235 -2.69 -3.17 -11.34
CA GLU A 235 -3.83 -2.46 -10.76
C GLU A 235 -5.15 -3.08 -11.24
N VAL A 236 -5.27 -3.30 -12.55
CA VAL A 236 -6.41 -3.99 -13.15
C VAL A 236 -6.58 -5.39 -12.56
N ILE A 237 -5.49 -6.12 -12.31
CA ILE A 237 -5.55 -7.45 -11.69
C ILE A 237 -5.96 -7.36 -10.23
N ALA A 238 -5.42 -6.42 -9.46
CA ALA A 238 -5.74 -6.22 -8.06
C ALA A 238 -7.21 -5.85 -7.84
N GLU A 239 -7.80 -5.08 -8.75
CA GLU A 239 -9.23 -4.73 -8.72
C GLU A 239 -10.13 -5.95 -8.99
N GLN A 240 -9.71 -6.88 -9.86
CA GLN A 240 -10.51 -8.06 -10.23
C GLN A 240 -10.34 -9.22 -9.25
N GLU A 241 -9.10 -9.52 -8.83
CA GLU A 241 -8.74 -10.67 -8.00
C GLU A 241 -7.78 -10.28 -6.85
N PRO A 242 -8.25 -9.51 -5.85
CA PRO A 242 -7.39 -8.98 -4.80
C PRO A 242 -6.75 -10.07 -3.93
N GLN A 243 -7.41 -11.22 -3.77
CA GLN A 243 -6.88 -12.33 -2.97
C GLN A 243 -5.68 -13.00 -3.64
N LEU A 244 -5.78 -13.30 -4.94
CA LEU A 244 -4.69 -13.91 -5.70
C LEU A 244 -3.51 -12.96 -5.83
N PHE A 245 -3.78 -11.67 -6.04
CA PHE A 245 -2.75 -10.64 -6.04
C PHE A 245 -1.99 -10.59 -4.73
N ASN A 246 -2.71 -10.54 -3.60
CA ASN A 246 -2.08 -10.56 -2.27
C ASN A 246 -1.25 -11.82 -2.04
N GLN A 247 -1.75 -13.00 -2.39
CA GLN A 247 -1.01 -14.25 -2.22
C GLN A 247 0.28 -14.28 -3.06
N ALA A 248 0.19 -13.97 -4.34
CA ALA A 248 1.35 -13.96 -5.25
C ALA A 248 2.39 -12.92 -4.81
N LEU A 249 1.95 -11.74 -4.41
CA LEU A 249 2.84 -10.68 -3.96
C LEU A 249 3.52 -11.03 -2.62
N MET A 250 2.79 -11.60 -1.67
CA MET A 250 3.36 -12.12 -0.42
C MET A 250 4.41 -13.20 -0.67
N GLU A 251 4.14 -14.14 -1.56
CA GLU A 251 5.10 -15.17 -1.94
C GLU A 251 6.35 -14.57 -2.60
N GLN A 252 6.20 -13.59 -3.49
CA GLN A 252 7.35 -12.90 -4.09
C GLN A 252 8.19 -12.16 -3.04
N ILE A 253 7.55 -11.43 -2.12
CA ILE A 253 8.27 -10.76 -1.02
C ILE A 253 9.01 -11.81 -0.18
N GLN A 254 8.36 -12.91 0.19
CA GLN A 254 9.02 -13.98 0.97
C GLN A 254 10.19 -14.60 0.20
N ASN A 255 10.05 -14.85 -1.10
CA ASN A 255 11.11 -15.38 -1.95
C ASN A 255 12.30 -14.41 -2.03
N LEU A 256 12.04 -13.11 -2.17
CA LEU A 256 13.08 -12.08 -2.18
C LEU A 256 13.81 -12.02 -0.84
N LEU A 257 13.08 -12.08 0.28
CA LEU A 257 13.65 -12.08 1.63
C LEU A 257 14.51 -13.33 1.92
N GLN A 258 14.06 -14.50 1.46
CA GLN A 258 14.74 -15.78 1.69
C GLN A 258 15.94 -16.03 0.76
N SER A 259 15.96 -15.44 -0.44
CA SER A 259 17.02 -15.68 -1.42
C SER A 259 18.40 -15.19 -0.96
N THR A 260 19.45 -15.97 -1.25
CA THR A 260 20.85 -15.69 -0.90
C THR A 260 21.64 -14.96 -2.00
N GLU A 261 21.03 -14.70 -3.15
CA GLU A 261 21.71 -14.17 -4.33
C GLU A 261 21.85 -12.65 -4.29
N PHE A 262 23.05 -12.15 -4.62
CA PHE A 262 23.39 -10.72 -4.64
C PHE A 262 22.55 -9.91 -5.65
N SER A 263 22.14 -10.51 -6.78
CA SER A 263 21.26 -9.90 -7.78
C SER A 263 19.85 -9.58 -7.25
N LYS A 264 19.43 -10.21 -6.16
CA LYS A 264 18.13 -9.96 -5.50
C LYS A 264 18.22 -8.93 -4.38
N GLN A 265 19.43 -8.42 -4.05
CA GLN A 265 19.61 -7.32 -3.09
C GLN A 265 19.18 -5.97 -3.68
N THR A 266 19.42 -5.73 -4.97
CA THR A 266 18.89 -4.57 -5.70
C THR A 266 17.37 -4.60 -5.76
N ASN A 267 16.75 -5.78 -5.74
CA ASN A 267 15.30 -5.94 -5.79
C ASN A 267 14.59 -5.50 -4.50
N ILE A 268 15.26 -5.51 -3.33
CA ILE A 268 14.67 -4.97 -2.09
C ILE A 268 14.69 -3.44 -2.12
N SER A 269 15.79 -2.84 -2.59
CA SER A 269 15.85 -1.40 -2.87
C SER A 269 14.82 -1.01 -3.92
N ALA A 270 14.65 -1.84 -4.96
CA ALA A 270 13.64 -1.65 -5.99
C ALA A 270 12.23 -1.72 -5.40
N LEU A 271 11.90 -2.72 -4.56
CA LEU A 271 10.60 -2.83 -3.86
C LEU A 271 10.19 -1.52 -3.17
N ILE A 272 11.12 -0.93 -2.41
CA ILE A 272 10.89 0.34 -1.71
C ILE A 272 10.74 1.49 -2.71
N LYS A 273 11.60 1.57 -3.73
CA LYS A 273 11.46 2.53 -4.84
C LYS A 273 10.14 2.41 -5.57
N MET A 274 9.59 1.20 -5.68
CA MET A 274 8.30 0.98 -6.35
C MET A 274 7.19 1.74 -5.62
N THR A 275 7.22 1.79 -4.29
CA THR A 275 6.19 2.50 -3.51
C THR A 275 6.13 4.01 -3.78
N ALA A 276 7.21 4.61 -4.28
CA ALA A 276 7.23 6.00 -4.71
C ALA A 276 6.52 6.20 -6.06
N VAL A 277 6.53 5.18 -6.93
CA VAL A 277 6.01 5.24 -8.31
C VAL A 277 4.56 4.76 -8.43
N VAL A 278 4.12 3.91 -7.50
CA VAL A 278 2.82 3.21 -7.54
C VAL A 278 1.64 4.13 -7.19
N THR A 279 0.42 3.80 -7.67
CA THR A 279 -0.83 4.48 -7.33
C THR A 279 -1.22 4.23 -5.86
N ASP A 280 -1.91 5.19 -5.22
CA ASP A 280 -2.29 5.10 -3.80
C ASP A 280 -2.91 3.76 -3.34
N PRO A 281 -3.89 3.14 -4.05
CA PRO A 281 -4.51 1.89 -3.59
C PRO A 281 -3.57 0.68 -3.65
N LEU A 282 -2.66 0.67 -4.62
CA LEU A 282 -1.64 -0.37 -4.71
C LEU A 282 -0.53 -0.16 -3.66
N CYS A 283 -0.21 1.09 -3.31
CA CYS A 283 0.71 1.38 -2.22
C CYS A 283 0.21 0.78 -0.90
N ASP A 284 -1.07 0.94 -0.56
CA ASP A 284 -1.67 0.33 0.64
C ASP A 284 -1.44 -1.17 0.69
N LEU A 285 -1.69 -1.85 -0.44
CA LEU A 285 -1.63 -3.29 -0.53
C LEU A 285 -0.18 -3.82 -0.52
N VAL A 286 0.76 -3.11 -1.15
CA VAL A 286 2.20 -3.42 -1.10
C VAL A 286 2.75 -3.22 0.31
N TYR A 287 2.36 -2.16 1.02
CA TYR A 287 2.83 -1.94 2.39
C TYR A 287 2.22 -2.93 3.39
N TYR A 288 0.93 -3.26 3.25
CA TYR A 288 0.28 -4.26 4.09
C TYR A 288 0.92 -5.65 3.94
N SER A 289 1.23 -6.04 2.70
CA SER A 289 1.90 -7.31 2.42
C SER A 289 3.37 -7.32 2.85
N LEU A 290 4.09 -6.21 2.69
CA LEU A 290 5.42 -6.03 3.28
C LEU A 290 5.35 -6.21 4.80
N TYR A 291 4.47 -5.48 5.47
CA TYR A 291 4.25 -5.60 6.92
C TYR A 291 4.02 -7.05 7.36
N LYS A 292 3.12 -7.77 6.70
CA LYS A 292 2.81 -9.16 7.04
C LYS A 292 3.98 -10.12 6.81
N CYS A 293 4.93 -9.78 5.93
CA CYS A 293 6.16 -10.54 5.71
C CYS A 293 7.32 -10.16 6.65
N LEU A 294 7.23 -9.01 7.31
CA LEU A 294 8.27 -8.50 8.19
C LEU A 294 8.11 -9.11 9.59
N ASN A 295 8.98 -10.06 9.90
CA ASN A 295 9.21 -10.58 11.23
C ASN A 295 10.60 -10.12 11.70
N THR A 296 10.86 -10.10 13.01
CA THR A 296 12.17 -9.73 13.58
C THR A 296 13.32 -10.51 12.92
N LEU A 297 13.10 -11.78 12.59
CA LEU A 297 14.08 -12.63 11.91
C LEU A 297 14.31 -12.26 10.44
N THR A 298 13.29 -11.81 9.70
CA THR A 298 13.45 -11.38 8.30
C THR A 298 14.11 -10.01 8.21
N LEU A 299 13.81 -9.11 9.16
CA LEU A 299 14.50 -7.83 9.31
C LEU A 299 15.98 -7.98 9.66
N ARG A 300 16.34 -8.89 10.58
CA ARG A 300 17.75 -9.21 10.89
C ARG A 300 18.51 -9.64 9.64
N LYS A 301 17.92 -10.54 8.84
CA LYS A 301 18.51 -10.98 7.57
C LYS A 301 18.63 -9.84 6.56
N LEU A 302 17.63 -8.96 6.50
CA LEU A 302 17.61 -7.83 5.57
C LEU A 302 18.66 -6.77 5.95
N CYS A 303 18.76 -6.39 7.22
CA CYS A 303 19.78 -5.45 7.69
C CYS A 303 21.20 -5.98 7.55
N ALA A 304 21.43 -7.26 7.82
CA ALA A 304 22.72 -7.90 7.56
C ALA A 304 23.09 -7.84 6.05
N LYS A 305 22.11 -8.08 5.17
CA LYS A 305 22.29 -8.00 3.71
C LYS A 305 22.50 -6.56 3.21
N MET A 306 21.75 -5.57 3.72
CA MET A 306 21.90 -4.16 3.31
C MET A 306 23.25 -3.59 3.71
N LYS A 307 23.75 -3.91 4.92
CA LYS A 307 25.09 -3.50 5.38
C LYS A 307 26.24 -4.03 4.51
N GLN A 308 26.07 -5.21 3.89
CA GLN A 308 27.11 -5.83 3.07
C GLN A 308 27.14 -5.30 1.63
N GLY A 309 26.07 -4.64 1.16
CA GLY A 309 25.90 -4.31 -0.26
C GLY A 309 25.62 -2.84 -0.60
N MET A 310 25.27 -1.98 0.35
CA MET A 310 24.84 -0.60 0.06
C MET A 310 25.70 0.46 0.76
N ASN A 311 25.95 1.58 0.07
CA ASN A 311 26.59 2.76 0.67
C ASN A 311 25.63 3.52 1.59
N THR A 312 26.16 4.28 2.55
CA THR A 312 25.37 5.10 3.49
C THR A 312 24.39 6.05 2.79
N GLU A 313 24.80 6.68 1.69
CA GLU A 313 23.92 7.56 0.90
C GLU A 313 22.74 6.82 0.26
N GLN A 314 22.92 5.55 -0.12
CA GLN A 314 21.85 4.75 -0.71
C GLN A 314 20.81 4.34 0.34
N ILE A 315 21.26 4.09 1.56
CA ILE A 315 20.41 3.81 2.72
C ILE A 315 19.56 5.04 3.06
N ASP A 316 20.14 6.24 3.02
CA ASP A 316 19.40 7.49 3.23
C ASP A 316 18.35 7.76 2.15
N THR A 317 18.67 7.51 0.87
CA THR A 317 17.67 7.62 -0.19
C THR A 317 16.53 6.62 -0.03
N LEU A 318 16.84 5.39 0.39
CA LEU A 318 15.82 4.37 0.64
C LEU A 318 14.95 4.69 1.85
N ALA A 319 15.53 5.24 2.91
CA ALA A 319 14.78 5.70 4.07
C ALA A 319 13.79 6.79 3.66
N LYS A 320 14.22 7.76 2.84
CA LYS A 320 13.34 8.82 2.32
C LYS A 320 12.22 8.29 1.43
N GLU A 321 12.51 7.35 0.54
CA GLU A 321 11.51 6.70 -0.33
C GLU A 321 10.51 5.88 0.50
N PHE A 322 11.00 5.13 1.49
CA PHE A 322 10.16 4.37 2.42
C PHE A 322 9.24 5.29 3.23
N ILE A 323 9.74 6.43 3.73
CA ILE A 323 8.93 7.42 4.45
C ILE A 323 7.89 8.05 3.51
N SER A 324 8.28 8.39 2.28
CA SER A 324 7.35 8.93 1.29
C SER A 324 6.20 7.95 1.00
N GLY A 325 6.48 6.66 0.90
CA GLY A 325 5.44 5.65 0.74
C GLY A 325 4.61 5.43 2.00
N LEU A 326 5.21 5.43 3.19
CA LEU A 326 4.46 5.38 4.47
C LEU A 326 3.44 6.52 4.59
N MET A 327 3.80 7.73 4.16
CA MET A 327 2.91 8.89 4.19
C MET A 327 1.66 8.75 3.30
N ARG A 328 1.68 7.83 2.32
CA ARG A 328 0.58 7.60 1.38
C ARG A 328 -0.40 6.52 1.86
N ILE A 329 -0.06 5.78 2.92
CA ILE A 329 -0.86 4.65 3.41
C ILE A 329 -2.17 5.13 4.06
N ARG A 330 -3.29 4.47 3.72
CA ARG A 330 -4.64 4.68 4.24
C ARG A 330 -5.09 3.62 5.25
N THR A 331 -4.61 2.38 5.13
CA THR A 331 -5.11 1.24 5.92
C THR A 331 -4.05 0.65 6.85
N ASP A 332 -4.42 0.31 8.08
CA ASP A 332 -3.59 -0.36 9.10
C ASP A 332 -2.23 0.30 9.43
N SER A 333 -2.10 1.61 9.15
CA SER A 333 -0.87 2.36 9.43
C SER A 333 -0.41 2.27 10.89
N PHE A 334 -1.36 2.18 11.83
CA PHE A 334 -1.06 2.01 13.24
C PHE A 334 -0.38 0.68 13.54
N HIS A 335 -0.79 -0.43 12.93
CA HIS A 335 -0.14 -1.73 13.15
C HIS A 335 1.29 -1.75 12.59
N ILE A 336 1.50 -1.10 11.44
CA ILE A 336 2.84 -0.92 10.86
C ILE A 336 3.73 -0.10 11.79
N LEU A 337 3.23 1.05 12.28
CA LEU A 337 3.96 1.90 13.22
C LEU A 337 4.20 1.20 14.56
N GLN A 338 3.21 0.49 15.09
CA GLN A 338 3.31 -0.28 16.33
C GLN A 338 4.38 -1.35 16.22
N PHE A 339 4.49 -2.05 15.09
CA PHE A 339 5.56 -3.01 14.86
C PHE A 339 6.94 -2.34 14.84
N ILE A 340 7.09 -1.20 14.16
CA ILE A 340 8.35 -0.44 14.16
C ILE A 340 8.69 0.03 15.60
N ILE A 341 7.70 0.48 16.36
CA ILE A 341 7.87 0.93 17.76
C ILE A 341 8.21 -0.23 18.69
N ASN A 342 7.61 -1.40 18.48
CA ASN A 342 7.90 -2.61 19.26
C ASN A 342 9.33 -3.11 19.00
N LEU A 343 9.85 -2.94 17.78
CA LEU A 343 11.24 -3.27 17.46
C LEU A 343 12.26 -2.34 18.11
N ILE A 344 11.87 -1.12 18.48
CA ILE A 344 12.76 -0.12 19.11
C ILE A 344 13.06 -0.44 20.57
N GLY A 345 12.31 -1.36 21.20
CA GLY A 345 12.70 -1.87 22.51
C GLY A 345 12.06 -3.21 22.83
N ALA A 346 12.88 -4.19 23.18
CA ALA A 346 12.48 -5.13 24.21
C ALA A 346 12.23 -4.31 25.50
N ASP A 347 11.13 -4.57 26.20
CA ASP A 347 10.92 -3.99 27.51
C ASP A 347 12.11 -4.37 28.42
N ASP A 348 12.52 -3.43 29.28
CA ASP A 348 13.73 -3.50 30.11
C ASP A 348 13.77 -4.66 31.13
N ASP A 349 12.89 -5.66 31.03
CA ASP A 349 12.84 -6.85 31.88
C ASP A 349 13.80 -7.98 31.41
N VAL A 350 14.57 -7.78 30.34
CA VAL A 350 15.58 -8.75 29.84
C VAL A 350 17.01 -8.24 30.03
N GLU A 351 17.38 -7.86 31.25
CA GLU A 351 18.79 -7.64 31.63
C GLU A 351 19.63 -8.93 31.70
N GLN A 352 19.12 -10.09 31.24
CA GLN A 352 19.83 -11.37 31.37
C GLN A 352 20.36 -12.02 30.09
N GLN A 353 20.32 -11.35 28.93
CA GLN A 353 21.01 -11.86 27.73
C GLN A 353 22.00 -10.83 27.20
N ARG A 354 23.23 -10.90 27.74
CA ARG A 354 24.41 -10.07 27.41
C ARG A 354 25.01 -10.31 26.02
N ASP A 355 24.29 -10.96 25.12
CA ASP A 355 24.68 -11.12 23.72
C ASP A 355 23.59 -10.52 22.81
N THR A 356 23.31 -9.23 22.96
CA THR A 356 22.56 -8.50 21.93
C THR A 356 23.48 -8.34 20.73
N ASP A 357 23.25 -9.16 19.70
CA ASP A 357 23.93 -9.11 18.41
C ASP A 357 24.08 -7.65 17.92
N GLU A 358 25.24 -7.27 17.37
CA GLU A 358 25.52 -5.95 16.76
C GLU A 358 24.45 -5.54 15.70
N ILE A 359 23.76 -6.54 15.14
CA ILE A 359 22.65 -6.40 14.19
C ILE A 359 21.39 -5.83 14.87
N GLU A 360 21.14 -6.16 16.14
CA GLU A 360 19.96 -5.70 16.89
C GLU A 360 20.07 -4.24 17.31
N LEU A 361 21.27 -3.80 17.72
CA LEU A 361 21.56 -2.39 17.96
C LEU A 361 21.38 -1.54 16.70
N THR A 362 21.91 -2.02 15.57
CA THR A 362 21.78 -1.28 14.31
C THR A 362 20.37 -1.31 13.71
N LEU A 363 19.60 -2.36 13.94
CA LEU A 363 18.16 -2.37 13.64
C LEU A 363 17.42 -1.30 14.44
N ARG A 364 17.70 -1.20 15.74
CA ARG A 364 17.11 -0.21 16.64
C ARG A 364 17.43 1.22 16.18
N GLU A 365 18.69 1.49 15.85
CA GLU A 365 19.14 2.79 15.33
C GLU A 365 18.46 3.15 14.00
N CYS A 366 18.34 2.20 13.07
CA CYS A 366 17.64 2.42 11.80
C CYS A 366 16.14 2.71 12.00
N CYS A 367 15.45 1.96 12.87
CA CYS A 367 14.04 2.20 13.17
C CYS A 367 13.82 3.56 13.85
N LEU A 368 14.72 3.96 14.75
CA LEU A 368 14.72 5.29 15.37
C LEU A 368 14.89 6.39 14.32
N TYR A 369 15.86 6.26 13.43
CA TYR A 369 16.11 7.21 12.35
C TYR A 369 14.89 7.36 11.43
N VAL A 370 14.28 6.25 11.00
CA VAL A 370 13.09 6.27 10.14
C VAL A 370 11.91 6.96 10.82
N LEU A 371 11.65 6.68 12.10
CA LEU A 371 10.55 7.33 12.83
C LEU A 371 10.81 8.82 13.08
N GLN A 372 12.04 9.21 13.40
CA GLN A 372 12.41 10.62 13.56
C GLN A 372 12.22 11.38 12.26
N GLN A 373 12.74 10.85 11.15
CA GLN A 373 12.58 11.45 9.82
C GLN A 373 11.10 11.51 9.39
N LEU A 374 10.29 10.50 9.73
CA LEU A 374 8.84 10.53 9.48
C LEU A 374 8.15 11.64 10.28
N CYS A 375 8.49 11.82 11.56
CA CYS A 375 7.97 12.91 12.38
C CYS A 375 8.37 14.28 11.82
N ASP A 376 9.62 14.44 11.39
CA ASP A 376 10.13 15.68 10.82
C ASP A 376 9.45 16.03 9.49
N GLU A 377 9.26 15.04 8.61
CA GLU A 377 8.56 15.21 7.34
C GLU A 377 7.08 15.56 7.57
N CYS A 378 6.43 14.95 8.56
CA CYS A 378 5.06 15.29 8.95
C CYS A 378 4.97 16.73 9.48
N ARG A 379 5.89 17.13 10.38
CA ARG A 379 5.97 18.50 10.91
C ARG A 379 6.21 19.52 9.80
N PHE A 380 7.11 19.22 8.87
CA PHE A 380 7.40 20.07 7.72
C PHE A 380 6.16 20.28 6.85
N LYS A 381 5.45 19.19 6.50
CA LYS A 381 4.22 19.24 5.71
C LYS A 381 3.08 19.97 6.43
N LEU A 382 2.94 19.82 7.75
CA LEU A 382 1.96 20.57 8.55
C LEU A 382 2.27 22.07 8.58
N ARG A 383 3.55 22.46 8.69
CA ARG A 383 3.97 23.87 8.61
C ARG A 383 3.67 24.48 7.25
N LEU A 384 3.96 23.74 6.17
CA LEU A 384 3.60 24.14 4.81
C LEU A 384 2.09 24.31 4.65
N GLN A 385 1.29 23.38 5.17
CA GLN A 385 -0.16 23.48 5.11
C GLN A 385 -0.71 24.72 5.84
N LYS A 386 -0.14 25.13 6.98
CA LYS A 386 -0.53 26.37 7.68
C LYS A 386 -0.24 27.61 6.84
N SER A 387 0.88 27.63 6.11
CA SER A 387 1.20 28.72 5.17
C SER A 387 0.24 28.74 3.97
N GLN A 388 -0.24 27.57 3.53
CA GLN A 388 -1.15 27.40 2.39
C GLN A 388 -2.65 27.46 2.77
N GLN A 389 -3.02 27.36 4.04
CA GLN A 389 -4.41 27.49 4.51
C GLN A 389 -5.02 28.88 4.25
N GLN A 390 -4.20 29.90 3.97
CA GLN A 390 -4.69 31.17 3.42
C GLN A 390 -5.22 31.04 1.97
N GLN A 391 -4.98 29.91 1.31
CA GLN A 391 -5.36 29.60 -0.08
C GLN A 391 -6.08 28.23 -0.19
N GLN A 392 -7.16 28.02 0.57
CA GLN A 392 -8.30 27.09 0.33
C GLN A 392 -8.09 25.60 -0.06
N GLN A 393 -6.89 25.06 -0.24
CA GLN A 393 -6.69 23.63 -0.55
C GLN A 393 -6.13 22.88 0.66
N ARG A 394 -6.99 22.12 1.36
CA ARG A 394 -6.54 21.15 2.36
C ARG A 394 -6.02 19.91 1.64
N THR A 395 -4.70 19.72 1.58
CA THR A 395 -4.12 18.43 1.17
C THR A 395 -4.46 17.38 2.22
N THR A 396 -5.14 16.31 1.82
CA THR A 396 -5.44 15.18 2.72
C THR A 396 -4.20 14.31 2.88
N PHE A 397 -3.65 14.22 4.09
CA PHE A 397 -2.62 13.25 4.46
C PHE A 397 -3.28 11.93 4.88
N PRO A 398 -3.17 10.86 4.05
CA PRO A 398 -3.85 9.60 4.31
C PRO A 398 -3.41 8.95 5.62
N LEU A 399 -2.11 8.95 5.91
CA LEU A 399 -1.53 8.37 7.13
C LEU A 399 -2.10 9.00 8.40
N LEU A 400 -2.17 10.33 8.45
CA LEU A 400 -2.65 11.04 9.64
C LEU A 400 -4.18 10.89 9.80
N SER A 401 -4.89 10.75 8.68
CA SER A 401 -6.33 10.47 8.69
C SER A 401 -6.67 9.06 9.16
N SER A 402 -5.83 8.07 8.85
CA SER A 402 -6.03 6.70 9.33
C SER A 402 -5.64 6.55 10.80
N LEU A 403 -4.63 7.29 11.27
CA LEU A 403 -4.26 7.31 12.69
C LEU A 403 -5.32 7.92 13.61
N ARG A 404 -6.29 8.66 13.06
CA ARG A 404 -7.44 9.16 13.81
C ARG A 404 -8.27 8.04 14.42
N SER A 405 -8.52 6.96 13.68
CA SER A 405 -9.37 5.85 14.16
C SER A 405 -8.67 5.00 15.22
N SER A 406 -7.34 4.96 15.20
CA SER A 406 -6.50 4.24 16.17
C SER A 406 -5.95 5.13 17.28
N PHE A 407 -6.40 6.38 17.41
CA PHE A 407 -5.83 7.34 18.37
C PHE A 407 -5.94 6.84 19.82
N ASP A 408 -7.09 6.28 20.19
CA ASP A 408 -7.30 5.73 21.54
C ASP A 408 -6.35 4.55 21.83
N GLN A 409 -5.99 3.76 20.80
CA GLN A 409 -5.01 2.68 20.93
C GLN A 409 -3.58 3.21 21.06
N MET A 410 -3.24 4.33 20.41
CA MET A 410 -1.95 5.00 20.64
C MET A 410 -1.82 5.49 22.09
N LEU A 411 -2.90 6.05 22.65
CA LEU A 411 -2.92 6.51 24.04
C LEU A 411 -2.79 5.34 25.03
N THR A 412 -3.40 4.19 24.77
CA THR A 412 -3.22 3.01 25.65
C THR A 412 -1.79 2.46 25.58
N VAL A 413 -1.17 2.43 24.40
CA VAL A 413 0.25 2.05 24.27
C VAL A 413 1.14 3.05 25.01
N LEU A 414 0.87 4.35 24.92
CA LEU A 414 1.58 5.38 25.69
C LEU A 414 1.47 5.19 27.21
N LYS A 415 0.32 4.71 27.72
CA LYS A 415 0.14 4.42 29.17
C LYS A 415 0.97 3.25 29.65
N ILE A 416 1.16 2.23 28.81
CA ILE A 416 1.81 0.98 29.18
C ILE A 416 3.33 1.06 29.03
N THR A 417 3.81 1.87 28.08
CA THR A 417 5.23 1.92 27.71
C THR A 417 6.06 2.66 28.77
N LYS A 418 7.15 2.04 29.23
CA LYS A 418 8.10 2.65 30.21
C LYS A 418 9.36 3.24 29.58
N ASN A 419 9.66 2.86 28.33
CA ASN A 419 10.87 3.28 27.63
C ASN A 419 10.78 4.76 27.21
N THR A 420 11.68 5.59 27.72
CA THR A 420 11.70 7.05 27.50
C THR A 420 11.75 7.42 26.02
N VAL A 421 12.57 6.74 25.22
CA VAL A 421 12.72 7.02 23.78
C VAL A 421 11.43 6.68 23.01
N LYS A 422 10.75 5.59 23.38
CA LYS A 422 9.46 5.23 22.78
C LYS A 422 8.38 6.25 23.15
N ILE A 423 8.38 6.71 24.41
CA ILE A 423 7.44 7.73 24.89
C ILE A 423 7.62 9.03 24.09
N ASP A 424 8.86 9.50 23.89
CA ASP A 424 9.13 10.72 23.15
C ASP A 424 8.65 10.64 21.69
N LEU A 425 8.90 9.52 21.01
CA LEU A 425 8.46 9.30 19.63
C LEU A 425 6.94 9.16 19.51
N LEU A 426 6.31 8.42 20.42
CA LEU A 426 4.86 8.28 20.46
C LEU A 426 4.19 9.62 20.78
N ASN A 427 4.78 10.44 21.66
CA ASN A 427 4.31 11.79 21.95
C ASN A 427 4.45 12.71 20.73
N ALA A 428 5.56 12.63 20.00
CA ALA A 428 5.73 13.34 18.73
C ALA A 428 4.67 12.92 17.68
N LEU A 429 4.39 11.62 17.54
CA LEU A 429 3.35 11.14 16.63
C LEU A 429 1.93 11.53 17.08
N CYS A 430 1.63 11.47 18.37
CA CYS A 430 0.33 11.85 18.92
C CYS A 430 0.07 13.36 18.81
N SER A 431 1.09 14.20 19.05
CA SER A 431 0.98 15.65 18.83
C SER A 431 0.73 15.98 17.36
N ILE A 432 1.49 15.39 16.43
CA ILE A 432 1.32 15.57 14.98
C ILE A 432 -0.08 15.14 14.51
N THR A 433 -0.55 13.97 14.97
CA THR A 433 -1.88 13.44 14.59
C THR A 433 -3.01 14.26 15.19
N ALA A 434 -2.86 14.75 16.43
CA ALA A 434 -3.81 15.67 17.04
C ALA A 434 -3.90 16.98 16.24
N LEU A 435 -2.75 17.60 15.93
CA LEU A 435 -2.68 18.85 15.17
C LEU A 435 -3.33 18.75 13.78
N TYR A 436 -3.21 17.61 13.11
CA TYR A 436 -3.80 17.41 11.78
C TYR A 436 -5.32 17.19 11.81
N ASN A 437 -5.81 16.41 12.77
CA ASN A 437 -7.21 15.95 12.77
C ASN A 437 -8.19 16.92 13.43
N GLY A 438 -7.68 17.97 14.08
CA GLY A 438 -8.47 19.08 14.61
C GLY A 438 -8.87 18.93 16.07
N ASP A 439 -9.77 19.82 16.48
CA ASP A 439 -10.02 20.22 17.86
C ASP A 439 -10.37 19.05 18.79
N ASP A 440 -11.22 18.13 18.33
CA ASP A 440 -11.67 16.98 19.12
C ASP A 440 -10.51 16.09 19.60
N ILE A 441 -9.51 15.87 18.74
CA ILE A 441 -8.36 15.00 19.07
C ILE A 441 -7.34 15.76 19.91
N ILE A 442 -7.15 17.05 19.62
CA ILE A 442 -6.29 17.94 20.40
C ILE A 442 -6.76 18.00 21.86
N ILE A 443 -8.07 18.15 22.08
CA ILE A 443 -8.67 18.15 23.41
C ILE A 443 -8.44 16.81 24.10
N LYS A 444 -8.73 15.69 23.43
CA LYS A 444 -8.50 14.34 23.97
C LYS A 444 -7.03 14.10 24.33
N TYR A 445 -6.10 14.56 23.49
CA TYR A 445 -4.67 14.39 23.73
C TYR A 445 -4.20 15.26 24.90
N THR A 446 -4.63 16.52 24.95
CA THR A 446 -4.28 17.44 26.04
C THR A 446 -4.83 16.94 27.37
N LYS A 447 -6.06 16.41 27.38
CA LYS A 447 -6.65 15.71 28.52
C LYS A 447 -5.78 14.53 28.97
N TYR A 448 -5.35 13.68 28.04
CA TYR A 448 -4.44 12.58 28.34
C TYR A 448 -3.13 13.05 28.97
N ILE A 449 -2.45 14.03 28.37
CA ILE A 449 -1.18 14.54 28.87
C ILE A 449 -1.34 15.08 30.29
N LEU A 450 -2.39 15.89 30.54
CA LEU A 450 -2.65 16.48 31.86
C LEU A 450 -2.97 15.43 32.92
N THR A 451 -3.59 14.32 32.57
CA THR A 451 -3.86 13.18 33.50
C THR A 451 -2.71 12.16 33.57
N SER A 452 -1.67 12.31 32.75
CA SER A 452 -0.58 11.33 32.68
C SER A 452 0.45 11.52 33.79
N THR A 453 1.19 10.45 34.10
CA THR A 453 2.32 10.45 35.05
C THR A 453 3.66 10.80 34.37
N GLN A 454 3.63 11.39 33.17
CA GLN A 454 4.83 11.75 32.43
C GLN A 454 5.59 12.91 33.12
N PRO A 455 6.91 13.04 32.88
CA PRO A 455 7.69 14.16 33.40
C PRO A 455 7.13 15.49 32.90
N ILE A 456 7.01 16.46 33.81
CA ILE A 456 6.36 17.75 33.56
C ILE A 456 7.04 18.54 32.44
N SER A 457 8.36 18.38 32.27
CA SER A 457 9.11 19.03 31.18
C SER A 457 8.57 18.62 29.81
N VAL A 458 8.25 17.33 29.63
CA VAL A 458 7.68 16.80 28.37
C VAL A 458 6.27 17.32 28.18
N ILE A 459 5.48 17.38 29.26
CA ILE A 459 4.13 17.97 29.23
C ILE A 459 4.18 19.44 28.79
N HIS A 460 5.13 20.21 29.34
CA HIS A 460 5.34 21.62 29.00
C HIS A 460 5.73 21.80 27.53
N ASP A 461 6.70 21.02 27.04
CA ASP A 461 7.16 21.09 25.65
C ASP A 461 6.04 20.75 24.65
N ILE A 462 5.28 19.67 24.91
CA ILE A 462 4.16 19.28 24.06
C ILE A 462 3.05 20.34 24.10
N ARG A 463 2.76 20.91 25.27
CA ARG A 463 1.79 22.01 25.41
C ARG A 463 2.21 23.20 24.56
N LEU A 464 3.47 23.63 24.64
CA LEU A 464 3.98 24.75 23.85
C LEU A 464 3.89 24.46 22.34
N GLU A 465 4.20 23.24 21.91
CA GLU A 465 4.04 22.82 20.51
C GLU A 465 2.57 22.90 20.08
N ILE A 466 1.63 22.36 20.87
CA ILE A 466 0.20 22.39 20.53
C ILE A 466 -0.36 23.81 20.53
N GLU A 467 -0.08 24.61 21.56
CA GLU A 467 -0.60 25.98 21.69
C GLU A 467 -0.09 26.93 20.60
N TYR A 468 1.11 26.68 20.06
CA TYR A 468 1.65 27.42 18.91
C TYR A 468 0.77 27.25 17.65
N TYR A 469 0.18 26.08 17.45
CA TYR A 469 -0.71 25.81 16.32
C TYR A 469 -2.18 26.10 16.64
N TYR A 470 -2.61 25.81 17.88
CA TYR A 470 -3.98 25.95 18.33
C TYR A 470 -4.06 26.80 19.62
N PRO A 471 -4.23 28.13 19.50
CA PRO A 471 -4.31 28.99 20.67
C PRO A 471 -5.55 28.64 21.50
N LYS A 472 -5.42 28.69 22.83
CA LYS A 472 -6.48 28.34 23.81
C LYS A 472 -6.84 26.85 23.89
N CYS A 473 -6.00 25.95 23.37
CA CYS A 473 -6.17 24.50 23.51
C CYS A 473 -6.43 24.08 24.98
N LEU A 474 -5.59 24.58 25.89
CA LEU A 474 -5.65 24.20 27.30
C LEU A 474 -6.93 24.72 27.97
N TYR A 475 -7.38 25.92 27.62
CA TYR A 475 -8.67 26.47 28.06
C TYR A 475 -9.83 25.57 27.62
N ASN A 476 -9.93 25.25 26.32
CA ASN A 476 -11.03 24.44 25.79
C ASN A 476 -11.06 23.03 26.40
N THR A 477 -9.87 22.47 26.65
CA THR A 477 -9.74 21.15 27.27
C THR A 477 -10.23 21.15 28.71
N LEU A 478 -9.86 22.18 29.47
CA LEU A 478 -10.29 22.30 30.86
C LEU A 478 -11.77 22.64 31.00
N ASP A 479 -12.33 23.45 30.10
CA ASP A 479 -13.77 23.74 30.09
C ASP A 479 -14.58 22.44 29.97
N LEU A 480 -14.23 21.60 29.00
CA LEU A 480 -14.87 20.31 28.78
C LEU A 480 -14.66 19.34 29.95
N LEU A 481 -13.46 19.30 30.52
CA LEU A 481 -13.17 18.45 31.70
C LEU A 481 -13.99 18.86 32.93
N PHE A 482 -14.18 20.16 33.15
CA PHE A 482 -14.99 20.66 34.24
C PHE A 482 -16.49 20.47 33.99
N GLU A 483 -16.95 20.53 32.74
CA GLU A 483 -18.31 20.12 32.36
C GLU A 483 -18.56 18.62 32.58
N GLU A 484 -17.59 17.77 32.26
CA GLU A 484 -17.63 16.31 32.46
C GLU A 484 -17.51 15.89 33.94
N LYS A 485 -17.19 16.83 34.84
CA LYS A 485 -16.93 16.60 36.27
C LYS A 485 -15.84 15.55 36.55
N GLU A 486 -14.88 15.37 35.65
CA GLU A 486 -13.78 14.46 35.90
C GLU A 486 -12.84 15.03 36.98
N LYS A 487 -12.54 14.19 37.97
CA LYS A 487 -11.78 14.57 39.17
C LYS A 487 -10.56 13.68 39.31
N ASP A 488 -9.52 14.02 38.56
CA ASP A 488 -8.23 13.37 38.66
C ASP A 488 -7.28 14.23 39.50
N VAL A 489 -6.69 13.65 40.56
CA VAL A 489 -5.70 14.34 41.41
C VAL A 489 -4.47 14.71 40.58
N GLN A 490 -4.08 13.84 39.64
CA GLN A 490 -2.90 14.03 38.80
C GLN A 490 -3.05 15.25 37.89
N LEU A 491 -4.28 15.52 37.42
CA LEU A 491 -4.57 16.70 36.61
C LEU A 491 -4.25 17.99 37.35
N PHE A 492 -4.73 18.13 38.59
CA PHE A 492 -4.47 19.35 39.37
C PHE A 492 -3.01 19.48 39.78
N GLU A 493 -2.34 18.36 40.05
CA GLU A 493 -0.90 18.37 40.35
C GLU A 493 -0.06 18.79 39.14
N ASN A 494 -0.34 18.24 37.96
CA ASN A 494 0.34 18.61 36.73
C ASN A 494 0.05 20.07 36.33
N LEU A 495 -1.20 20.55 36.49
CA LEU A 495 -1.55 21.96 36.26
C LEU A 495 -0.80 22.90 37.20
N LEU A 496 -0.71 22.56 38.49
CA LEU A 496 0.05 23.33 39.47
C LEU A 496 1.52 23.45 39.05
N GLN A 497 2.12 22.33 38.65
CA GLN A 497 3.53 22.29 38.25
C GLN A 497 3.79 23.05 36.95
N LEU A 498 2.87 23.02 35.99
CA LEU A 498 2.95 23.84 34.77
C LEU A 498 2.89 25.35 35.08
N LEU A 499 1.98 25.76 35.97
CA LEU A 499 1.88 27.16 36.40
C LEU A 499 3.16 27.65 37.08
N LEU A 500 3.80 26.80 37.90
CA LEU A 500 5.07 27.11 38.55
C LEU A 500 6.25 27.23 37.55
N ILE A 501 6.21 26.49 36.45
CA ILE A 501 7.23 26.60 35.39
C ILE A 501 7.04 27.92 34.63
N ASP A 502 5.80 28.25 34.23
CA ASP A 502 5.50 29.50 33.51
C ASP A 502 5.80 30.75 34.34
N GLU A 503 5.54 30.71 35.65
CA GLU A 503 5.88 31.81 36.56
C GLU A 503 7.40 32.06 36.59
N LYS A 504 8.19 30.99 36.59
CA LYS A 504 9.66 31.07 36.56
C LYS A 504 10.19 31.56 35.22
N GLU A 505 9.57 31.15 34.12
CA GLU A 505 9.99 31.51 32.76
C GLU A 505 9.56 32.93 32.35
N GLN A 506 8.68 33.59 33.13
CA GLN A 506 8.08 34.90 32.83
C GLN A 506 7.38 34.98 31.46
N SER A 507 7.17 33.84 30.80
CA SER A 507 6.46 33.70 29.54
C SER A 507 4.96 33.59 29.83
N SER A 508 4.32 34.69 30.24
CA SER A 508 2.87 34.71 30.39
C SER A 508 2.21 34.67 29.01
N GLY A 509 2.08 33.48 28.44
CA GLY A 509 1.29 33.24 27.25
C GLY A 509 -0.18 33.60 27.51
N PRO A 510 -0.92 34.13 26.51
CA PRO A 510 -2.32 34.52 26.67
C PRO A 510 -3.26 33.35 27.02
N SER A 511 -2.84 32.10 26.79
CA SER A 511 -3.59 30.89 27.15
C SER A 511 -3.68 30.71 28.66
N LEU A 512 -2.58 30.90 29.40
CA LEU A 512 -2.51 30.66 30.84
C LEU A 512 -3.43 31.58 31.63
N THR A 513 -3.45 32.86 31.27
CA THR A 513 -4.39 33.84 31.86
C THR A 513 -5.84 33.45 31.61
N ALA A 514 -6.18 32.94 30.42
CA ALA A 514 -7.53 32.48 30.12
C ALA A 514 -7.89 31.22 30.94
N THR A 515 -6.94 30.30 31.09
CA THR A 515 -7.08 29.10 31.92
C THR A 515 -7.33 29.43 33.38
N ILE A 516 -6.57 30.39 33.93
CA ILE A 516 -6.74 30.85 35.31
C ILE A 516 -8.15 31.42 35.53
N TRP A 517 -8.65 32.20 34.57
CA TRP A 517 -10.02 32.71 34.63
C TRP A 517 -11.06 31.59 34.63
N LEU A 518 -10.85 30.56 33.82
CA LEU A 518 -11.76 29.42 33.75
C LEU A 518 -11.77 28.60 35.06
N LEU A 519 -10.60 28.43 35.68
CA LEU A 519 -10.49 27.81 37.01
C LEU A 519 -11.26 28.61 38.06
N ILE A 520 -11.18 29.95 38.01
CA ILE A 520 -11.92 30.84 38.91
C ILE A 520 -13.43 30.74 38.66
N ASP A 521 -13.86 30.70 37.41
CA ASP A 521 -15.29 30.64 37.05
C ASP A 521 -15.94 29.31 37.47
N HIS A 522 -15.21 28.20 37.28
CA HIS A 522 -15.66 26.87 37.71
C HIS A 522 -15.35 26.55 39.19
N PHE A 523 -14.62 27.40 39.91
CA PHE A 523 -14.22 27.17 41.31
C PHE A 523 -15.42 26.90 42.22
N GLY A 524 -16.48 27.70 42.10
CA GLY A 524 -17.71 27.51 42.88
C GLY A 524 -18.38 26.16 42.63
N ARG A 525 -18.26 25.60 41.43
CA ARG A 525 -18.80 24.28 41.07
C ARG A 525 -17.92 23.14 41.60
N LEU A 526 -16.59 23.31 41.52
CA LEU A 526 -15.62 22.34 42.03
C LEU A 526 -15.69 22.18 43.56
N MET A 527 -15.97 23.27 44.27
CA MET A 527 -16.04 23.32 45.74
C MET A 527 -17.34 22.77 46.33
N ASN A 528 -18.44 22.79 45.58
CA ASN A 528 -19.75 22.33 46.04
C ASN A 528 -19.89 20.80 46.07
N ASP A 529 -19.07 20.06 45.32
CA ASP A 529 -19.08 18.61 45.35
C ASP A 529 -18.12 18.07 46.43
N GLU A 530 -18.49 16.96 47.08
CA GLU A 530 -17.68 16.17 48.03
C GLU A 530 -16.44 15.54 47.35
N SER A 531 -15.49 16.38 46.93
CA SER A 531 -14.24 15.94 46.33
C SER A 531 -13.21 15.57 47.40
N SER A 532 -12.31 14.64 47.06
CA SER A 532 -11.18 14.24 47.91
C SER A 532 -10.41 15.48 48.40
N TYR A 533 -10.12 15.53 49.70
CA TYR A 533 -9.32 16.57 50.36
C TYR A 533 -8.03 16.93 49.59
N THR A 534 -7.42 15.94 48.92
CA THR A 534 -6.21 16.13 48.11
C THR A 534 -6.43 17.06 46.92
N ILE A 535 -7.58 16.97 46.25
CA ILE A 535 -7.94 17.82 45.10
C ILE A 535 -8.12 19.26 45.57
N LEU A 536 -8.86 19.43 46.67
CA LEU A 536 -9.11 20.74 47.27
C LEU A 536 -7.80 21.43 47.64
N LEU A 537 -6.85 20.70 48.22
CA LEU A 537 -5.54 21.23 48.58
C LEU A 537 -4.70 21.64 47.36
N GLN A 538 -4.76 20.89 46.25
CA GLN A 538 -4.08 21.27 45.01
C GLN A 538 -4.71 22.50 44.36
N ILE A 539 -6.05 22.61 44.37
CA ILE A 539 -6.76 23.79 43.86
C ILE A 539 -6.38 25.04 44.68
N LEU A 540 -6.32 24.95 46.00
CA LEU A 540 -5.90 26.06 46.85
C LEU A 540 -4.45 26.49 46.55
N LYS A 541 -3.55 25.54 46.32
CA LYS A 541 -2.17 25.83 45.90
C LYS A 541 -2.13 26.54 44.55
N ILE A 542 -2.91 26.09 43.58
CA ILE A 542 -3.01 26.73 42.26
C ILE A 542 -3.43 28.19 42.43
N LEU A 543 -4.49 28.46 43.21
CA LEU A 543 -4.99 29.81 43.46
C LEU A 543 -3.98 30.71 44.17
N SER A 544 -3.11 30.15 45.01
CA SER A 544 -2.07 30.92 45.70
C SER A 544 -0.96 31.45 44.78
N ILE A 545 -0.75 30.82 43.62
CA ILE A 545 0.28 31.19 42.64
C ILE A 545 -0.26 32.21 41.63
N VAL A 546 -1.58 32.26 41.44
CA VAL A 546 -2.20 33.16 40.47
C VAL A 546 -1.90 34.63 40.84
N PRO A 547 -1.15 35.37 40.00
CA PRO A 547 -0.84 36.76 40.30
C PRO A 547 -2.13 37.60 40.27
N CYS A 548 -2.37 38.35 41.35
CA CYS A 548 -3.50 39.28 41.47
C CYS A 548 -3.47 40.46 40.47
N SER A 549 -2.62 40.42 39.43
CA SER A 549 -2.52 41.45 38.40
C SER A 549 -3.71 41.48 37.44
N ILE A 550 -4.69 40.61 37.63
CA ILE A 550 -5.92 40.54 36.85
C ILE A 550 -6.86 41.67 37.29
N LYS A 551 -7.05 42.67 36.43
CA LYS A 551 -7.95 43.80 36.66
C LYS A 551 -9.39 43.31 36.84
N TYR A 552 -9.89 43.41 38.08
CA TYR A 552 -11.26 43.25 38.55
C TYR A 552 -11.96 41.91 38.24
N PRO A 553 -11.81 40.89 39.10
CA PRO A 553 -12.86 39.87 39.22
C PRO A 553 -14.17 40.58 39.59
N GLN A 554 -15.30 40.11 39.03
CA GLN A 554 -16.61 40.63 39.43
C GLN A 554 -16.78 40.43 40.94
N TYR A 555 -17.32 41.42 41.64
CA TYR A 555 -17.40 41.44 43.11
C TYR A 555 -18.08 40.18 43.70
N GLU A 556 -19.05 39.60 42.97
CA GLU A 556 -19.71 38.34 43.32
C GLU A 556 -18.76 37.13 43.29
N GLN A 557 -17.85 37.05 42.31
CA GLN A 557 -16.88 35.95 42.21
C GLN A 557 -15.85 36.01 43.35
N LEU A 558 -15.45 37.21 43.77
CA LEU A 558 -14.58 37.41 44.95
C LEU A 558 -15.25 36.95 46.25
N ILE A 559 -16.55 37.23 46.41
CA ILE A 559 -17.33 36.77 47.57
C ILE A 559 -17.47 35.25 47.56
N HIS A 560 -17.78 34.65 46.41
CA HIS A 560 -17.87 33.19 46.28
C HIS A 560 -16.52 32.51 46.51
N MET A 561 -15.42 33.07 46.01
CA MET A 561 -14.07 32.58 46.29
C MET A 561 -13.73 32.69 47.78
N ALA A 562 -13.99 33.83 48.43
CA ALA A 562 -13.72 34.01 49.86
C ALA A 562 -14.58 33.09 50.73
N ALA A 563 -15.85 32.90 50.39
CA ALA A 563 -16.77 32.00 51.08
C ALA A 563 -16.35 30.53 50.93
N ALA A 564 -16.01 30.10 49.72
CA ALA A 564 -15.53 28.75 49.47
C ALA A 564 -14.14 28.51 50.09
N PHE A 565 -13.25 29.50 50.10
CA PHE A 565 -11.97 29.42 50.79
C PHE A 565 -12.17 29.26 52.31
N ALA A 566 -13.06 30.05 52.92
CA ALA A 566 -13.42 29.93 54.33
C ALA A 566 -14.04 28.55 54.66
N ASP A 567 -14.98 28.08 53.84
CA ASP A 567 -15.61 26.75 54.00
C ASP A 567 -14.58 25.62 53.85
N SER A 568 -13.67 25.75 52.89
CA SER A 568 -12.59 24.78 52.68
C SER A 568 -11.64 24.70 53.88
N HIS A 569 -11.25 25.84 54.45
CA HIS A 569 -10.41 25.90 55.64
C HIS A 569 -11.13 25.33 56.86
N LEU A 570 -12.43 25.59 57.01
CA LEU A 570 -13.27 24.99 58.05
C LEU A 570 -13.31 23.46 57.92
N ARG A 571 -13.57 22.93 56.72
CA ARG A 571 -13.55 21.48 56.47
C ARG A 571 -12.18 20.86 56.69
N ILE A 572 -11.09 21.57 56.35
CA ILE A 572 -9.72 21.13 56.64
C ILE A 572 -9.49 21.05 58.16
N ILE A 573 -9.93 22.06 58.90
CA ILE A 573 -9.83 22.09 60.37
C ILE A 573 -10.66 20.97 60.99
N GLU A 574 -11.88 20.73 60.52
CA GLU A 574 -12.74 19.63 60.97
C GLU A 574 -12.12 18.26 60.68
N TYR A 575 -11.53 18.07 59.50
CA TYR A 575 -10.83 16.84 59.13
C TYR A 575 -9.60 16.60 60.02
N LEU A 576 -8.76 17.63 60.22
CA LEU A 576 -7.60 17.56 61.12
C LEU A 576 -8.03 17.29 62.57
N HIS A 577 -9.14 17.87 63.02
CA HIS A 577 -9.71 17.62 64.33
C HIS A 577 -10.24 16.18 64.47
N SER A 578 -10.84 15.63 63.40
CA SER A 578 -11.28 14.23 63.36
C SER A 578 -10.12 13.24 63.36
N LEU A 579 -9.03 13.53 62.65
CA LEU A 579 -7.80 12.72 62.66
C LEU A 579 -7.09 12.78 64.01
N TYR A 580 -7.07 13.95 64.66
CA TYR A 580 -6.52 14.12 66.00
C TYR A 580 -7.28 13.25 67.02
N TYR A 581 -8.61 13.18 66.93
CA TYR A 581 -9.45 12.32 67.75
C TYR A 581 -9.32 10.81 67.47
N ILE A 582 -8.88 10.42 66.27
CA ILE A 582 -8.61 9.01 65.91
C ILE A 582 -7.20 8.58 66.37
N SER A 583 -6.28 9.53 66.54
CA SER A 583 -4.90 9.28 67.01
C SER A 583 -4.73 9.22 68.54
N ILE A 584 -5.76 9.64 69.28
CA ILE A 584 -5.91 9.48 70.74
C ILE A 584 -6.73 8.22 71.00
#